data_AF-A0A8J6SYQ0-F1
#
_entry.id   AF-A0A8J6SYQ0-F1
#
_cell.length_a   1.000
_cell.length_b   1.000
_cell.length_c   1.000
_cell.angle_alpha   90.00
_cell.angle_beta   90.00
_cell.angle_gamma   90.00
#
_symmetry.space_group_name_H-M   'P 1'
#
loop_
_entity.id
_entity.type
_entity.pdbx_description
1 polymer ?
#
loop_
_entity_poly.entity_id
_entity_poly.type
_entity_poly.pdbx_seq_one_letter_code
_entity_poly.pdbx_strand_id
1 'polypeptide(L)'
;MASDYDKRFDGKRIYEYMTARQAVYEIRGNEIKRYGYAEQAVYEIRGDRIYHFRSAMQPVFDIRGNKIHDHLMATQAKYEIR
;
A
#
# COMPACT_ATOMS: atom_id res chain seq x y z
N MET A 1 -4.18 21.58 10.09
CA MET A 1 -3.91 21.27 8.67
C MET A 1 -4.40 19.86 8.41
N ALA A 2 -5.48 19.70 7.64
CA ALA A 2 -5.79 18.39 7.07
C ALA A 2 -4.71 18.10 6.04
N SER A 3 -3.93 17.04 6.22
CA SER A 3 -2.97 16.61 5.21
C SER A 3 -3.75 16.28 3.93
N ASP A 4 -3.35 16.88 2.81
CA ASP A 4 -3.99 16.74 1.49
C ASP A 4 -3.53 15.42 0.84
N TYR A 5 -3.83 14.30 1.51
CA TYR A 5 -3.49 12.98 1.01
C TYR A 5 -4.71 12.27 0.43
N ASP A 6 -4.43 11.30 -0.43
CA ASP A 6 -5.45 10.47 -1.06
C ASP A 6 -6.12 9.54 -0.04
N LYS A 7 -7.40 9.80 0.26
CA LYS A 7 -8.18 9.07 1.26
C LYS A 7 -8.83 7.80 0.73
N ARG A 8 -8.69 7.47 -0.56
CA ARG A 8 -9.35 6.29 -1.17
C ARG A 8 -9.02 4.98 -0.45
N PHE A 9 -7.85 4.91 0.18
CA PHE A 9 -7.32 3.71 0.81
C PHE A 9 -7.19 3.81 2.33
N ASP A 10 -7.55 4.94 2.92
CA ASP A 10 -7.39 5.17 4.36
C ASP A 10 -8.25 4.19 5.17
N GLY A 11 -7.67 3.61 6.23
CA GLY A 11 -8.29 2.61 7.08
C GLY A 11 -8.42 1.22 6.45
N LYS A 12 -8.00 1.04 5.19
CA LYS A 12 -8.03 -0.27 4.52
C LYS A 12 -6.85 -1.15 4.90
N ARG A 13 -6.93 -2.43 4.55
CA ARG A 13 -5.89 -3.42 4.81
C ARG A 13 -5.41 -4.04 3.50
N ILE A 14 -4.15 -4.45 3.50
CA ILE A 14 -3.50 -5.07 2.34
C ILE A 14 -3.30 -6.55 2.64
N TYR A 15 -3.71 -7.38 1.70
CA TYR A 15 -3.63 -8.84 1.78
C TYR A 15 -2.81 -9.38 0.62
N GLU A 16 -2.07 -10.46 0.83
CA GLU A 16 -1.45 -11.20 -0.27
C GLU A 16 -2.55 -11.69 -1.24
N TYR A 17 -2.37 -11.41 -2.53
CA TYR A 17 -3.35 -11.71 -3.55
C TYR A 17 -3.62 -13.22 -3.64
N MET A 18 -4.89 -13.60 -3.72
CA MET A 18 -5.39 -14.99 -3.69
C MET A 18 -5.09 -15.77 -2.39
N THR A 19 -4.67 -15.10 -1.32
CA THR A 19 -4.57 -15.74 0.01
C THR A 19 -5.66 -15.22 0.93
N ALA A 20 -6.34 -16.12 1.63
CA ALA A 20 -7.47 -15.77 2.52
C ALA A 20 -7.04 -15.58 3.99
N ARG A 21 -5.74 -15.50 4.27
CA ARG A 21 -5.21 -15.75 5.61
C ARG A 21 -5.34 -14.56 6.54
N GLN A 22 -4.53 -13.53 6.34
CA GLN A 22 -4.45 -12.37 7.24
C GLN A 22 -4.00 -11.14 6.46
N ALA A 23 -4.32 -9.96 6.99
CA ALA A 23 -3.75 -8.72 6.48
C ALA A 23 -2.24 -8.73 6.71
N VAL A 24 -1.47 -8.36 5.69
CA VAL A 24 -0.02 -8.19 5.78
C VAL A 24 0.31 -6.75 6.19
N TYR A 25 -0.50 -5.80 5.72
CA TYR A 25 -0.35 -4.39 6.04
C TYR A 25 -1.69 -3.71 6.37
N GLU A 26 -1.61 -2.58 7.05
CA GLU A 26 -2.69 -1.61 7.22
C GLU A 26 -2.32 -0.25 6.62
N ILE A 27 -3.33 0.48 6.18
CA ILE A 27 -3.19 1.82 5.61
C ILE A 27 -3.76 2.82 6.61
N ARG A 28 -2.93 3.77 7.04
CA ARG A 28 -3.31 4.87 7.92
C ARG A 28 -2.93 6.19 7.28
N GLY A 29 -3.92 6.89 6.77
CA GLY A 29 -3.73 8.00 5.87
C GLY A 29 -3.08 7.54 4.55
N ASN A 30 -1.90 8.08 4.25
CA ASN A 30 -1.07 7.61 3.14
C ASN A 30 0.03 6.62 3.58
N GLU A 31 0.15 6.31 4.87
CA GLU A 31 1.19 5.42 5.39
C GLU A 31 0.73 3.96 5.33
N ILE A 32 1.64 3.06 4.95
CA ILE A 32 1.43 1.62 4.99
C ILE A 32 2.34 1.03 6.07
N LYS A 33 1.75 0.30 7.02
CA LYS A 33 2.42 -0.32 8.17
C LYS A 33 2.18 -1.82 8.19
N ARG A 34 3.14 -2.59 8.72
CA ARG A 34 2.94 -4.04 8.93
C ARG A 34 1.78 -4.27 9.89
N TYR A 35 0.84 -5.12 9.51
CA TYR A 35 -0.35 -5.36 10.30
C TYR A 35 0.03 -6.04 11.63
N GLY A 36 -0.47 -5.49 12.75
CA GLY A 36 -0.21 -6.01 14.10
C GLY A 36 1.12 -5.57 14.73
N TYR A 37 1.91 -4.75 14.03
CA TYR A 37 3.17 -4.20 14.55
C TYR A 37 3.03 -2.70 14.81
N ALA A 38 3.56 -2.22 15.95
CA ALA A 38 3.58 -0.79 16.29
C ALA A 38 4.71 0.00 15.58
N GLU A 39 5.30 -0.59 14.53
CA GLU A 39 6.46 -0.06 13.84
C GLU A 39 6.13 1.18 12.98
N GLN A 40 7.20 1.86 12.54
CA GLN A 40 7.11 2.96 11.58
C GLN A 40 6.55 2.47 10.24
N ALA A 41 6.02 3.42 9.46
CA ALA A 41 5.55 3.14 8.10
C ALA A 41 6.70 2.57 7.24
N VAL A 42 6.39 1.50 6.50
CA VAL A 42 7.33 0.84 5.59
C VAL A 42 7.20 1.35 4.17
N TYR A 43 5.98 1.76 3.80
CA TYR A 43 5.67 2.35 2.50
C TYR A 43 4.74 3.55 2.67
N GLU A 44 4.60 4.32 1.60
CA GLU A 44 3.62 5.38 1.48
C GLU A 44 2.93 5.35 0.11
N ILE A 45 1.68 5.78 0.11
CA ILE A 45 0.86 5.92 -1.09
C ILE A 45 0.95 7.36 -1.58
N ARG A 46 1.22 7.53 -2.87
CA ARG A 46 1.22 8.82 -3.56
C ARG A 46 0.41 8.66 -4.85
N GLY A 47 -0.89 8.99 -4.78
CA GLY A 47 -1.83 8.70 -5.85
C GLY A 47 -2.00 7.19 -6.06
N ASP A 48 -1.81 6.72 -7.30
CA ASP A 48 -1.91 5.29 -7.66
C ASP A 48 -0.57 4.54 -7.55
N ARG A 49 0.40 5.06 -6.80
CA ARG A 49 1.75 4.49 -6.66
C ARG A 49 2.14 4.32 -5.21
N ILE A 50 2.92 3.28 -4.94
CA ILE A 50 3.47 2.98 -3.61
C ILE A 50 4.99 3.12 -3.66
N TYR A 51 5.52 3.84 -2.68
CA TYR A 51 6.95 4.10 -2.50
C TYR A 51 7.41 3.55 -1.17
N HIS A 52 8.70 3.25 -1.03
CA HIS A 52 9.29 3.12 0.30
C HIS A 52 9.06 4.40 1.10
N PHE A 53 8.73 4.26 2.37
CA PHE A 53 8.40 5.41 3.22
C PHE A 53 9.54 6.43 3.24
N ARG A 54 9.22 7.68 2.94
CA ARG A 54 10.15 8.82 2.80
C ARG A 54 11.21 8.67 1.71
N SER A 55 11.04 7.73 0.79
CA SER A 55 11.91 7.62 -0.38
C SER A 55 11.41 8.50 -1.53
N ALA A 56 12.31 9.24 -2.16
CA ALA A 56 12.04 9.98 -3.39
C ALA A 56 12.41 9.19 -4.66
N MET A 57 12.79 7.92 -4.51
CA MET A 57 13.16 7.05 -5.63
C MET A 57 11.91 6.63 -6.45
N GLN A 58 12.11 5.74 -7.41
CA GLN A 58 11.03 5.11 -8.17
C GLN A 58 10.03 4.36 -7.28
N PRO A 59 8.74 4.31 -7.68
CA PRO A 59 7.75 3.51 -6.98
C PRO A 59 8.12 2.02 -7.02
N VAL A 60 7.74 1.32 -5.96
CA VAL A 60 7.92 -0.14 -5.85
C VAL A 60 6.70 -0.89 -6.38
N PHE A 61 5.51 -0.30 -6.23
CA PHE A 61 4.26 -0.89 -6.69
C PHE A 61 3.34 0.15 -7.34
N ASP A 62 2.46 -0.34 -8.21
CA ASP A 62 1.32 0.41 -8.74
C ASP A 62 0.00 -0.13 -8.18
N ILE A 63 -0.95 0.78 -7.96
CA ILE A 63 -2.31 0.47 -7.56
C ILE A 63 -3.22 0.54 -8.80
N ARG A 64 -3.94 -0.54 -9.07
CA ARG A 64 -4.89 -0.66 -10.18
C ARG A 64 -6.23 -1.08 -9.61
N GLY A 65 -7.10 -0.10 -9.35
CA GLY A 65 -8.34 -0.33 -8.59
C GLY A 65 -8.02 -0.71 -7.15
N ASN A 66 -8.31 -1.96 -6.77
CA ASN A 66 -7.95 -2.51 -5.46
C ASN A 66 -6.79 -3.51 -5.51
N LYS A 67 -6.10 -3.65 -6.65
CA LYS A 67 -4.97 -4.57 -6.81
C LYS A 67 -3.64 -3.82 -6.80
N ILE A 68 -2.63 -4.44 -6.24
CA ILE A 68 -1.27 -3.90 -6.16
C ILE A 68 -0.34 -4.81 -6.97
N HIS A 69 0.40 -4.22 -7.89
CA HIS A 69 1.32 -4.91 -8.81
C HIS A 69 2.73 -4.39 -8.62
N ASP A 70 3.76 -5.22 -8.87
CA ASP A 70 5.13 -4.68 -8.98
C ASP A 70 5.20 -3.63 -10.07
N HIS A 71 5.84 -2.51 -9.76
CA HIS A 71 5.97 -1.41 -10.71
C HIS A 71 6.71 -1.82 -11.99
N LEU A 72 7.72 -2.70 -11.87
CA LEU A 72 8.54 -3.17 -12.99
C LEU A 72 8.08 -4.51 -13.59
N MET A 73 7.19 -5.24 -12.91
CA MET A 73 6.74 -6.57 -13.32
C MET A 73 5.20 -6.62 -13.23
N ALA A 74 4.55 -6.04 -14.23
CA ALA A 74 3.11 -5.82 -14.27
C ALA A 74 2.26 -7.07 -14.58
N THR A 75 2.71 -8.27 -14.21
CA THR A 75 2.05 -9.54 -14.59
C THR A 75 0.82 -9.81 -13.75
N GLN A 76 1.02 -10.20 -12.49
CA GLN A 76 -0.02 -10.59 -11.55
C GLN A 76 -0.05 -9.62 -10.37
N ALA A 77 -1.24 -9.41 -9.81
CA ALA A 77 -1.35 -8.69 -8.55
C ALA A 77 -0.59 -9.45 -7.46
N LYS A 78 0.27 -8.76 -6.71
CA LYS A 78 0.92 -9.31 -5.52
C LYS A 78 0.04 -9.16 -4.29
N TYR A 79 -0.70 -8.06 -4.23
CA TYR A 79 -1.58 -7.78 -3.11
C TYR A 79 -2.93 -7.24 -3.57
N GLU A 80 -3.87 -7.23 -2.63
CA GLU A 80 -5.15 -6.57 -2.76
C GLU A 80 -5.47 -5.72 -1.54
N ILE A 81 -6.11 -4.58 -1.80
CA ILE A 81 -6.62 -3.66 -0.78
C ILE A 81 -8.07 -4.04 -0.51
N ARG A 82 -8.42 -4.21 0.76
CA ARG A 82 -9.77 -4.56 1.23
C ARG A 82 -10.21 -3.65 2.35
#